data_AF-A0A521YT09-F1
#
_entry.id   AF-A0A521YT09-F1
#
_cell.length_a   1.000
_cell.length_b   1.000
_cell.length_c   1.000
_cell.angle_alpha   90.00
_cell.angle_beta   90.00
_cell.angle_gamma   90.00
#
_symmetry.space_group_name_H-M   'P 1'
#
loop_
_entity.id
_entity.type
_entity.pdbx_description
1 polymer ?
#
loop_
_entity_poly.entity_id
_entity_poly.type
_entity_poly.pdbx_seq_one_letter_code
_entity_poly.pdbx_strand_id
1 'polypeptide(L)'
;MNLRIALYSLAVSFGVAAMTPLDALAAPTVAFKTPTNGATISGNIYQSSACEVTGSNIKQVRFFLDGGALNTESYSPWNCNINTTKFANGTHTLKAVAYDKAGATASAQISVNIQNGNKAPTVSITSPAAGATLSGTAAAFAATAADADGTVAKVEFLIGTTALASDTTSPYST
;
A
#
# COMPACT_ATOMS: atom_id res chain seq x y z
N MET A 1 33.62 -69.38 55.90
CA MET A 1 32.99 -69.88 54.65
C MET A 1 32.51 -68.65 53.88
N ASN A 2 33.24 -68.24 52.85
CA ASN A 2 33.00 -66.97 52.17
C ASN A 2 31.90 -67.14 51.11
N LEU A 3 30.75 -66.51 51.33
CA LEU A 3 29.64 -66.49 50.38
C LEU A 3 29.91 -65.43 49.30
N ARG A 4 30.03 -65.84 48.04
CA ARG A 4 30.09 -64.93 46.89
C ARG A 4 28.69 -64.83 46.27
N ILE A 5 28.12 -63.62 46.27
CA ILE A 5 26.88 -63.29 45.56
C ILE A 5 27.28 -62.75 44.20
N ALA A 6 26.87 -63.43 43.12
CA ALA A 6 26.98 -62.90 41.76
C ALA A 6 25.64 -62.25 41.38
N LEU A 7 25.65 -60.93 41.16
CA LEU A 7 24.53 -60.20 40.58
C LEU A 7 24.65 -60.28 39.06
N TYR A 8 23.72 -60.99 38.40
CA TYR A 8 23.53 -60.90 36.96
C TYR A 8 22.48 -59.82 36.69
N SER A 9 22.90 -58.62 36.31
CA SER A 9 21.99 -57.60 35.78
C SER A 9 21.69 -57.92 34.31
N LEU A 10 20.46 -58.28 33.99
CA LEU A 10 19.98 -58.26 32.60
C LEU A 10 19.74 -56.78 32.24
N ALA A 11 20.69 -56.15 31.55
CA ALA A 11 20.42 -54.86 30.94
C ALA A 11 19.51 -55.09 29.74
N VAL A 12 18.21 -54.83 29.89
CA VAL A 12 17.33 -54.61 28.74
C VAL A 12 17.72 -53.24 28.19
N SER A 13 18.65 -53.22 27.24
CA SER A 13 18.90 -52.02 26.43
C SER A 13 17.66 -51.76 25.60
N PHE A 14 16.80 -50.84 26.04
CA PHE A 14 15.96 -50.12 25.10
C PHE A 14 16.92 -49.28 24.26
N GLY A 15 17.14 -49.69 23.02
CA GLY A 15 17.72 -48.80 22.03
C GLY A 15 16.80 -47.59 21.92
N VAL A 16 17.17 -46.50 22.58
CA VAL A 16 16.65 -45.19 22.20
C VAL A 16 17.25 -44.97 20.82
N ALA A 17 16.51 -45.30 19.77
CA ALA A 17 16.79 -44.72 18.48
C ALA A 17 16.91 -43.22 18.73
N ALA A 18 18.06 -42.62 18.40
CA ALA A 18 18.17 -41.18 18.35
C ALA A 18 17.03 -40.73 17.43
N MET A 19 15.95 -40.22 18.01
CA MET A 19 14.96 -39.48 17.27
C MET A 19 15.78 -38.34 16.69
N THR A 20 16.09 -38.38 15.39
CA THR A 20 16.42 -37.16 14.66
C THR A 20 15.43 -36.11 15.14
N PRO A 21 15.85 -34.95 15.67
CA PRO A 21 14.91 -34.00 16.26
C PRO A 21 13.76 -33.84 15.27
N LEU A 22 12.54 -34.24 15.70
CA LEU A 22 11.33 -34.29 14.89
C LEU A 22 11.31 -33.04 14.02
N ASP A 23 11.55 -33.21 12.72
CA ASP A 23 12.09 -32.21 11.79
C ASP A 23 11.80 -30.77 12.22
N ALA A 24 12.83 -30.00 12.57
CA ALA A 24 12.67 -28.57 12.76
C ALA A 24 12.07 -28.01 11.45
N LEU A 25 10.78 -27.65 11.48
CA LEU A 25 10.07 -27.17 10.32
C LEU A 25 10.87 -26.01 9.74
N ALA A 26 11.18 -26.06 8.45
CA ALA A 26 11.89 -24.99 7.78
C ALA A 26 11.17 -23.66 8.03
N ALA A 27 11.94 -22.62 8.37
CA ALA A 27 11.41 -21.30 8.69
C ALA A 27 10.49 -20.78 7.56
N PRO A 28 9.48 -19.94 7.88
CA PRO A 28 8.65 -19.34 6.85
C PRO A 28 9.49 -18.47 5.92
N THR A 29 9.09 -18.39 4.66
CA THR A 29 9.61 -17.37 3.72
C THR A 29 8.46 -16.47 3.32
N VAL A 30 8.74 -15.21 2.97
CA VAL A 30 7.73 -14.28 2.46
C VAL A 30 8.38 -13.25 1.55
N ALA A 31 7.71 -12.94 0.44
CA ALA A 31 8.11 -11.90 -0.49
C ALA A 31 6.87 -11.29 -1.16
N PHE A 32 6.89 -9.99 -1.43
CA PHE A 32 5.85 -9.36 -2.23
C PHE A 32 5.94 -9.84 -3.67
N LYS A 33 4.85 -10.40 -4.18
CA LYS A 33 4.62 -10.65 -5.60
C LYS A 33 4.10 -9.36 -6.25
N THR A 34 3.20 -8.69 -5.55
CA THR A 34 2.61 -7.39 -5.90
C THR A 34 2.22 -6.63 -4.62
N PRO A 35 2.28 -5.29 -4.61
CA PRO A 35 3.00 -4.47 -5.57
C PRO A 35 4.51 -4.77 -5.59
N THR A 36 5.22 -4.32 -6.64
CA THR A 36 6.69 -4.31 -6.64
C THR A 36 7.22 -3.07 -5.91
N ASN A 37 8.49 -3.09 -5.51
CA ASN A 37 9.12 -1.94 -4.87
C ASN A 37 9.06 -0.70 -5.77
N GLY A 38 8.51 0.40 -5.25
CA GLY A 38 8.30 1.66 -5.95
C GLY A 38 6.97 1.76 -6.73
N ALA A 39 6.14 0.71 -6.73
CA ALA A 39 4.88 0.76 -7.48
C ALA A 39 3.93 1.83 -6.93
N THR A 40 3.16 2.44 -7.83
CA THR A 40 2.06 3.32 -7.45
C THR A 40 0.80 2.49 -7.22
N ILE A 41 0.13 2.73 -6.09
CA ILE A 41 -1.16 2.12 -5.74
C ILE A 41 -2.18 3.21 -5.42
N SER A 42 -3.46 2.92 -5.66
CA SER A 42 -4.56 3.86 -5.44
C SER A 42 -5.89 3.16 -5.23
N GLY A 43 -6.86 3.86 -4.64
CA GLY A 43 -8.18 3.34 -4.34
C GLY A 43 -8.20 2.24 -3.26
N ASN A 44 -9.22 1.39 -3.34
CA ASN A 44 -9.44 0.29 -2.41
C ASN A 44 -8.94 -1.04 -3.00
N ILE A 45 -7.91 -1.61 -2.37
CA ILE A 45 -7.40 -2.95 -2.67
C ILE A 45 -7.89 -3.89 -1.57
N TYR A 46 -8.70 -4.87 -1.94
CA TYR A 46 -9.30 -5.83 -0.99
C TYR A 46 -9.30 -7.22 -1.63
N GLN A 47 -8.70 -8.19 -0.95
CA GLN A 47 -8.67 -9.61 -1.35
C GLN A 47 -8.37 -9.79 -2.85
N SER A 48 -7.29 -9.15 -3.31
CA SER A 48 -6.94 -9.03 -4.72
C SER A 48 -5.45 -9.25 -4.96
N SER A 49 -5.12 -9.81 -6.12
CA SER A 49 -3.74 -9.99 -6.59
C SER A 49 -3.00 -8.67 -6.85
N ALA A 50 -3.65 -7.50 -6.70
CA ALA A 50 -2.98 -6.20 -6.68
C ALA A 50 -2.10 -5.99 -5.43
N CYS A 51 -2.38 -6.73 -4.34
CA CYS A 51 -1.50 -6.82 -3.19
C CYS A 51 -1.43 -8.26 -2.69
N GLU A 52 -0.35 -8.96 -3.02
CA GLU A 52 -0.17 -10.38 -2.76
C GLU A 52 1.28 -10.67 -2.37
N VAL A 53 1.46 -11.50 -1.34
CA VAL A 53 2.76 -12.10 -1.04
C VAL A 53 2.77 -13.57 -1.41
N THR A 54 3.97 -14.07 -1.72
CA THR A 54 4.26 -15.48 -1.91
C THR A 54 5.27 -15.93 -0.85
N GLY A 55 5.32 -17.23 -0.59
CA GLY A 55 6.23 -17.81 0.38
C GLY A 55 5.92 -19.28 0.69
N SER A 56 6.68 -19.84 1.62
CA SER A 56 6.59 -21.23 2.06
C SER A 56 6.49 -21.31 3.59
N ASN A 57 5.94 -22.41 4.10
CA ASN A 57 5.74 -22.67 5.54
C ASN A 57 4.93 -21.59 6.27
N ILE A 58 4.04 -20.90 5.58
CA ILE A 58 3.20 -19.84 6.15
C ILE A 58 1.90 -20.42 6.69
N LYS A 59 1.60 -20.13 7.96
CA LYS A 59 0.28 -20.28 8.59
C LYS A 59 -0.59 -19.03 8.39
N GLN A 60 0.00 -17.84 8.55
CA GLN A 60 -0.68 -16.56 8.39
C GLN A 60 0.31 -15.44 8.06
N VAL A 61 -0.18 -14.36 7.47
CA VAL A 61 0.57 -13.13 7.20
C VAL A 61 -0.14 -11.95 7.83
N ARG A 62 0.61 -11.12 8.57
CA ARG A 62 0.15 -9.81 9.06
C ARG A 62 0.70 -8.71 8.16
N PHE A 63 -0.18 -7.85 7.68
CA PHE A 63 0.19 -6.73 6.81
C PHE A 63 0.14 -5.40 7.56
N PHE A 64 1.06 -4.51 7.21
CA PHE A 64 1.20 -3.19 7.82
C PHE A 64 1.55 -2.14 6.76
N LEU A 65 1.07 -0.92 6.96
CA LEU A 65 1.52 0.28 6.23
C LEU A 65 2.08 1.29 7.25
N ASP A 66 3.34 1.68 7.09
CA ASP A 66 4.06 2.59 8.01
C ASP A 66 3.99 2.17 9.49
N GLY A 67 3.95 0.85 9.73
CA GLY A 67 3.80 0.27 11.07
C GLY A 67 2.35 0.17 11.56
N GLY A 68 1.39 0.83 10.91
CA GLY A 68 -0.04 0.67 11.17
C GLY A 68 -0.56 -0.67 10.63
N ALA A 69 -1.29 -1.43 11.45
CA ALA A 69 -1.84 -2.71 11.04
C ALA A 69 -2.96 -2.57 9.99
N LEU A 70 -2.92 -3.42 8.96
CA LEU A 70 -3.94 -3.52 7.91
C LEU A 70 -4.86 -4.70 8.17
N ASN A 71 -4.40 -5.91 7.85
CA ASN A 71 -5.14 -7.17 8.03
C ASN A 71 -4.20 -8.33 8.41
N THR A 72 -4.80 -9.41 8.92
CA THR A 72 -4.16 -10.73 9.03
C THR A 72 -4.84 -11.66 8.03
N GLU A 73 -4.07 -12.32 7.18
CA GLU A 73 -4.58 -13.29 6.21
C GLU A 73 -4.04 -14.69 6.54
N SER A 74 -4.93 -15.67 6.68
CA SER A 74 -4.60 -17.04 7.09
C SER A 74 -4.65 -18.04 5.94
N TYR A 75 -5.12 -17.61 4.76
CA TYR A 75 -5.30 -18.49 3.60
C TYR A 75 -4.54 -17.96 2.39
N SER A 76 -3.96 -18.87 1.61
CA SER A 76 -3.39 -18.53 0.31
C SER A 76 -4.52 -18.38 -0.70
N PRO A 77 -4.52 -17.35 -1.58
CA PRO A 77 -3.49 -16.32 -1.72
C PRO A 77 -3.46 -15.32 -0.56
N TRP A 78 -2.26 -15.02 -0.05
CA TRP A 78 -2.12 -14.09 1.07
C TRP A 78 -2.16 -12.64 0.58
N ASN A 79 -3.35 -12.05 0.63
CA ASN A 79 -3.57 -10.69 0.14
C ASN A 79 -3.57 -9.64 1.26
N CYS A 80 -3.02 -8.47 0.95
CA CYS A 80 -3.17 -7.31 1.83
C CYS A 80 -4.42 -6.49 1.47
N ASN A 81 -5.11 -6.00 2.48
CA ASN A 81 -6.29 -5.15 2.34
C ASN A 81 -5.93 -3.72 2.72
N ILE A 82 -6.00 -2.80 1.76
CA ILE A 82 -5.65 -1.39 1.96
C ILE A 82 -6.66 -0.49 1.25
N ASN A 83 -7.28 0.41 2.01
CA ASN A 83 -8.00 1.55 1.45
C ASN A 83 -7.05 2.75 1.42
N THR A 84 -6.43 3.00 0.27
CA THR A 84 -5.38 4.01 0.15
C THR A 84 -5.90 5.44 0.36
N THR A 85 -7.21 5.70 0.25
CA THR A 85 -7.79 7.04 0.48
C THR A 85 -7.74 7.49 1.95
N LYS A 86 -7.42 6.56 2.86
CA LYS A 86 -7.20 6.86 4.29
C LYS A 86 -5.78 7.32 4.60
N PHE A 87 -4.90 7.35 3.61
CA PHE A 87 -3.49 7.72 3.74
C PHE A 87 -3.19 8.91 2.84
N ALA A 88 -2.19 9.70 3.22
CA ALA A 88 -1.73 10.81 2.39
C ALA A 88 -1.18 10.29 1.06
N ASN A 89 -1.16 11.14 0.02
CA ASN A 89 -0.40 10.82 -1.17
C ASN A 89 1.10 10.91 -0.86
N GLY A 90 1.91 10.05 -1.48
CA GLY A 90 3.35 10.02 -1.30
C GLY A 90 3.89 8.61 -1.02
N THR A 91 5.14 8.55 -0.57
CA THR A 91 5.84 7.29 -0.33
C THR A 91 5.48 6.69 1.02
N HIS A 92 5.12 5.40 1.02
CA HIS A 92 4.77 4.61 2.20
C HIS A 92 5.53 3.28 2.22
N THR A 93 5.76 2.73 3.41
CA THR A 93 6.37 1.41 3.59
C THR A 93 5.30 0.35 3.83
N LEU A 94 5.15 -0.57 2.88
CA LEU A 94 4.29 -1.73 3.00
C LEU A 94 5.10 -2.92 3.52
N LYS A 95 4.65 -3.54 4.61
CA LYS A 95 5.35 -4.65 5.29
C LYS A 95 4.44 -5.85 5.47
N ALA A 96 4.99 -7.03 5.24
CA ALA A 96 4.35 -8.32 5.51
C ALA A 96 5.19 -9.10 6.54
N VAL A 97 4.53 -9.69 7.53
CA VAL A 97 5.15 -10.59 8.52
C VAL A 97 4.44 -11.93 8.47
N ALA A 98 5.12 -12.94 7.94
CA ALA A 98 4.63 -14.31 7.89
C ALA A 98 4.98 -15.05 9.18
N TYR A 99 4.04 -15.86 9.66
CA TYR A 99 4.19 -16.76 10.80
C TYR A 99 3.96 -18.19 10.34
N ASP A 100 4.75 -19.13 10.85
CA ASP A 100 4.48 -20.57 10.69
C ASP A 100 3.59 -21.13 11.81
N LYS A 101 3.44 -22.46 11.86
CA LYS A 101 2.65 -23.14 12.91
C LYS A 101 3.36 -23.18 14.27
N ALA A 102 4.69 -23.12 14.30
CA ALA A 102 5.52 -23.12 15.50
C ALA A 102 5.69 -21.71 16.10
N GLY A 103 5.27 -20.67 15.36
CA GLY A 103 5.41 -19.27 15.75
C GLY A 103 6.67 -18.58 15.24
N ALA A 104 7.50 -19.26 14.42
CA ALA A 104 8.64 -18.62 13.78
C ALA A 104 8.16 -17.60 12.73
N THR A 105 8.99 -16.60 12.45
CA THR A 105 8.61 -15.45 11.61
C THR A 105 9.62 -15.15 10.53
N ALA A 106 9.10 -14.65 9.40
CA ALA A 106 9.88 -13.96 8.38
C ALA A 106 9.14 -12.70 7.95
N SER A 107 9.87 -11.71 7.42
CA SER A 107 9.27 -10.45 6.97
C SER A 107 9.84 -9.97 5.64
N ALA A 108 8.98 -9.33 4.86
CA ALA A 108 9.35 -8.57 3.68
C ALA A 108 8.78 -7.15 3.79
N GLN A 109 9.46 -6.19 3.19
CA GLN A 109 8.97 -4.82 3.08
C GLN A 109 9.35 -4.23 1.73
N ILE A 110 8.49 -3.35 1.22
CA ILE A 110 8.68 -2.60 -0.01
C ILE A 110 8.21 -1.16 0.20
N SER A 111 8.79 -0.25 -0.59
CA SER A 111 8.27 1.10 -0.75
C SER A 111 7.14 1.07 -1.77
N VAL A 112 6.05 1.81 -1.52
CA VAL A 112 4.96 2.04 -2.49
C VAL A 112 4.64 3.53 -2.52
N ASN A 113 4.12 4.02 -3.64
CA ASN A 113 3.67 5.40 -3.77
C ASN A 113 2.13 5.43 -3.79
N ILE A 114 1.51 6.03 -2.78
CA ILE A 114 0.06 6.23 -2.77
C ILE A 114 -0.27 7.46 -3.61
N GLN A 115 -1.15 7.30 -4.59
CA GLN A 115 -1.67 8.39 -5.41
C GLN A 115 -3.19 8.26 -5.57
N ASN A 116 -3.94 8.78 -4.61
CA ASN A 116 -5.39 8.95 -4.73
C ASN A 116 -5.66 10.21 -5.56
N GLY A 117 -6.45 10.08 -6.62
CA GLY A 117 -6.57 11.04 -7.73
C GLY A 117 -7.01 12.49 -7.41
N ASN A 118 -6.94 13.28 -8.48
CA ASN A 118 -6.94 14.74 -8.66
C ASN A 118 -7.74 15.60 -7.66
N LYS A 119 -7.10 16.60 -7.07
CA LYS A 119 -7.79 17.72 -6.43
C LYS A 119 -8.31 18.67 -7.51
N ALA A 120 -9.42 19.35 -7.23
CA ALA A 120 -9.94 20.33 -8.16
C ALA A 120 -8.99 21.53 -8.28
N PRO A 121 -8.77 22.08 -9.48
CA PRO A 121 -8.04 23.33 -9.63
C PRO A 121 -8.81 24.49 -8.99
N THR A 122 -8.08 25.52 -8.61
CA THR A 122 -8.61 26.81 -8.16
C THR A 122 -8.53 27.83 -9.29
N VAL A 123 -9.48 28.76 -9.35
CA VAL A 123 -9.51 29.84 -10.35
C VAL A 123 -9.99 31.14 -9.71
N SER A 124 -9.39 32.26 -10.12
CA SER A 124 -9.82 33.61 -9.74
C SER A 124 -9.78 34.52 -10.97
N ILE A 125 -10.87 35.24 -11.21
CA ILE A 125 -10.88 36.35 -12.18
C ILE A 125 -10.02 37.49 -11.64
N THR A 126 -9.19 38.06 -12.50
CA THR A 126 -8.36 39.25 -12.23
C THR A 126 -8.80 40.46 -13.05
N SER A 127 -9.46 40.23 -14.20
CA SER A 127 -10.12 41.26 -14.99
C SER A 127 -11.41 40.71 -15.60
N PRO A 128 -12.50 41.48 -15.64
CA PRO A 128 -12.64 42.83 -15.06
C PRO A 128 -12.56 42.83 -13.53
N ALA A 129 -12.25 43.99 -12.94
CA ALA A 129 -12.34 44.17 -11.50
C ALA A 129 -13.79 43.95 -11.02
N ALA A 130 -13.94 43.45 -9.79
CA ALA A 130 -15.26 43.26 -9.20
C ALA A 130 -16.08 44.56 -9.24
N GLY A 131 -17.30 44.48 -9.78
CA GLY A 131 -18.20 45.64 -9.94
C GLY A 131 -17.96 46.48 -11.19
N ALA A 132 -17.02 46.10 -12.06
CA ALA A 132 -16.84 46.76 -13.35
C ALA A 132 -18.12 46.64 -14.20
N THR A 133 -18.52 47.75 -14.82
CA THR A 133 -19.61 47.74 -15.81
C THR A 133 -19.04 47.30 -17.15
N LEU A 134 -19.60 46.23 -17.71
CA LEU A 134 -19.27 45.79 -19.06
C LEU A 134 -20.12 46.59 -20.07
N SER A 135 -19.47 47.34 -20.96
CA SER A 135 -20.14 48.13 -22.00
C SER A 135 -19.52 47.79 -23.36
N GLY A 136 -20.35 47.42 -24.34
CA GLY A 136 -19.89 46.98 -25.67
C GLY A 136 -19.59 45.47 -25.77
N THR A 137 -19.05 45.04 -26.92
CA THR A 137 -18.93 43.62 -27.32
C THR A 137 -17.59 42.95 -27.05
N ALA A 138 -16.63 43.59 -26.39
CA ALA A 138 -15.32 42.98 -26.11
C ALA A 138 -14.73 43.48 -24.79
N ALA A 139 -15.14 42.85 -23.67
CA ALA A 139 -14.39 42.98 -22.43
C ALA A 139 -13.25 41.97 -22.45
N ALA A 140 -12.02 42.41 -22.23
CA ALA A 140 -10.88 41.50 -22.02
C ALA A 140 -10.99 40.88 -20.62
N PHE A 141 -11.11 39.57 -20.57
CA PHE A 141 -11.08 38.81 -19.33
C PHE A 141 -9.68 38.28 -19.06
N ALA A 142 -9.32 38.23 -17.79
CA ALA A 142 -8.09 37.60 -17.34
C ALA A 142 -8.35 36.83 -16.05
N ALA A 143 -7.63 35.72 -15.88
CA ALA A 143 -7.73 34.89 -14.69
C ALA A 143 -6.39 34.27 -14.31
N THR A 144 -6.25 33.99 -13.02
CA THR A 144 -5.23 33.08 -12.50
C THR A 144 -5.90 31.76 -12.17
N ALA A 145 -5.32 30.65 -12.62
CA ALA A 145 -5.75 29.32 -12.24
C ALA A 145 -4.54 28.50 -11.79
N ALA A 146 -4.74 27.67 -10.78
CA ALA A 146 -3.71 26.82 -10.22
C ALA A 146 -4.29 25.46 -9.83
N ASP A 147 -3.54 24.40 -10.08
CA ASP A 147 -3.85 23.05 -9.64
C ASP A 147 -2.72 22.61 -8.68
N ALA A 148 -3.09 22.16 -7.47
CA ALA A 148 -2.14 21.88 -6.41
C ALA A 148 -1.47 20.51 -6.56
N ASP A 149 -2.08 19.59 -7.31
CA ASP A 149 -1.57 18.25 -7.58
C ASP A 149 -1.48 17.93 -9.07
N GLY A 150 -1.72 18.91 -9.95
CA GLY A 150 -1.65 18.75 -11.39
C GLY A 150 -1.34 20.04 -12.16
N THR A 151 -1.90 20.12 -13.37
CA THR A 151 -1.83 21.29 -14.25
C THR A 151 -3.23 21.68 -14.69
N VAL A 152 -3.47 22.98 -14.88
CA VAL A 152 -4.74 23.47 -15.40
C VAL A 152 -4.75 23.32 -16.92
N ALA A 153 -5.60 22.43 -17.44
CA ALA A 153 -5.70 22.17 -18.87
C ALA A 153 -6.42 23.28 -19.65
N LYS A 154 -7.40 23.95 -19.03
CA LYS A 154 -8.23 24.98 -19.67
C LYS A 154 -8.87 25.88 -18.61
N VAL A 155 -8.93 27.18 -18.89
CA VAL A 155 -9.83 28.15 -18.23
C VAL A 155 -10.93 28.52 -19.23
N GLU A 156 -12.18 28.46 -18.79
CA GLU A 156 -13.35 28.86 -19.59
C GLU A 156 -13.99 30.09 -18.92
N PHE A 157 -14.20 31.14 -19.69
CA PHE A 157 -14.81 32.39 -19.25
C PHE A 157 -16.29 32.37 -19.64
N LEU A 158 -17.19 32.55 -18.67
CA LEU A 158 -18.64 32.49 -18.88
C LEU A 158 -19.33 33.74 -18.30
N ILE A 159 -20.44 34.15 -18.93
CA ILE A 159 -21.44 35.04 -18.32
C ILE A 159 -22.71 34.21 -18.09
N GLY A 160 -23.09 34.03 -16.82
CA GLY A 160 -24.13 33.08 -16.46
C GLY A 160 -23.75 31.67 -16.89
N THR A 161 -24.52 31.08 -17.81
CA THR A 161 -24.25 29.75 -18.40
C THR A 161 -23.68 29.83 -19.81
N THR A 162 -23.51 31.01 -20.38
CA THR A 162 -22.99 31.20 -21.74
C THR A 162 -21.48 31.33 -21.72
N ALA A 163 -20.79 30.40 -22.39
CA ALA A 163 -19.35 30.49 -22.61
C ALA A 163 -19.02 31.64 -23.58
N LEU A 164 -18.06 32.47 -23.21
CA LEU A 164 -17.53 33.56 -24.04
C LEU A 164 -16.30 33.12 -24.81
N ALA A 165 -15.34 32.55 -24.09
CA ALA A 165 -14.05 32.13 -24.61
C ALA A 165 -13.39 31.14 -23.65
N SER A 166 -12.34 30.47 -24.13
CA SER A 166 -11.49 29.62 -23.30
C SER A 166 -10.03 29.83 -23.66
N ASP A 167 -9.16 29.67 -22.67
CA ASP A 167 -7.72 29.74 -22.83
C ASP A 167 -7.07 28.49 -22.21
N THR A 168 -6.11 27.91 -22.91
CA THR A 168 -5.35 26.73 -22.50
C THR A 168 -3.92 27.06 -22.11
N THR A 169 -3.49 28.32 -22.21
CA THR A 169 -2.11 28.74 -21.96
C THR A 169 -2.06 29.84 -20.92
N SER A 170 -1.33 29.62 -19.83
CA SER A 170 -1.09 30.69 -18.84
C SER A 170 -0.13 31.73 -19.42
N PRO A 171 -0.34 33.06 -19.21
CA PRO A 171 -1.43 33.67 -18.44
C PRO A 171 -2.78 33.65 -19.18
N TYR A 172 -3.84 33.22 -18.49
CA TYR A 172 -5.16 32.99 -19.10
C TYR A 172 -5.90 34.31 -19.37
N SER A 173 -6.23 34.57 -20.65
CA SER A 173 -6.94 35.77 -21.07
C SER A 173 -7.74 35.60 -22.36
N THR A 174 -8.62 36.57 -22.68
CA THR A 174 -9.50 36.58 -23.87
C THR A 174 -9.33 37.83 -24.70
#